data_AF-A0A962B0U4-F1
#
_entry.id   AF-A0A962B0U4-F1
#
_cell.length_a   1.000
_cell.length_b   1.000
_cell.length_c   1.000
_cell.angle_alpha   90.00
_cell.angle_beta   90.00
_cell.angle_gamma   90.00
#
_symmetry.space_group_name_H-M   'P 1'
#
loop_
_entity.id
_entity.type
_entity.pdbx_description
1 polymer ?
#
loop_
_entity_poly.entity_id
_entity_poly.type
_entity_poly.pdbx_seq_one_letter_code
_entity_poly.pdbx_strand_id
1 'polypeptide(L)'
;MAASYLLWLLVPGFGWLIVFAGLLGIAYGVWIALVALVLIELLGARHLGGLLGTFFTATGIAGLVAPTAASLAIAHWGADTAGIAVAIVLGAPTFALVLPLKAAQPREQRVTDWA
;
A
#
# COMPACT_ATOMS: atom_id res chain seq x y z
N MET A 1 2.88 -4.52 -4.19
CA MET A 1 2.08 -5.33 -3.26
C MET A 1 0.79 -5.85 -3.90
N ALA A 2 -0.14 -5.02 -4.41
CA ALA A 2 -1.40 -5.51 -5.01
C ALA A 2 -1.22 -6.55 -6.14
N ALA A 3 -0.23 -6.37 -7.02
CA ALA A 3 0.04 -7.31 -8.11
C ALA A 3 0.48 -8.71 -7.65
N SER A 4 1.06 -8.87 -6.45
CA SER A 4 1.46 -10.21 -5.98
C SER A 4 0.25 -11.08 -5.66
N TYR A 5 -0.91 -10.49 -5.32
CA TYR A 5 -2.15 -11.25 -5.11
C TYR A 5 -2.67 -11.91 -6.40
N LEU A 6 -2.30 -11.40 -7.59
CA LEU A 6 -2.59 -12.08 -8.85
C LEU A 6 -1.83 -13.40 -8.98
N LEU A 7 -0.62 -13.48 -8.41
CA LEU A 7 0.18 -14.70 -8.41
C LEU A 7 -0.47 -15.78 -7.53
N TRP A 8 -1.04 -15.37 -6.39
CA TRP A 8 -1.83 -16.26 -5.55
C TRP A 8 -3.14 -16.71 -6.23
N LEU A 9 -3.81 -15.81 -6.95
CA LEU A 9 -5.08 -16.11 -7.63
C LEU A 9 -4.91 -17.06 -8.83
N LEU A 10 -3.86 -16.87 -9.63
CA LEU A 10 -3.66 -17.57 -10.90
C LEU A 10 -2.93 -18.92 -10.74
N VAL A 11 -2.06 -19.04 -9.74
CA VAL A 11 -1.23 -20.24 -9.57
C VAL A 11 -1.24 -20.71 -8.10
N PRO A 12 -2.36 -21.31 -7.65
CA PRO A 12 -2.48 -21.80 -6.28
C PRO A 12 -1.64 -23.08 -6.11
N GLY A 13 -0.46 -22.94 -5.51
CA GLY A 13 0.41 -24.05 -5.16
C GLY A 13 1.41 -23.64 -4.10
N PHE A 14 1.80 -24.56 -3.21
CA PHE A 14 2.64 -24.25 -2.05
C PHE A 14 3.97 -23.55 -2.42
N GLY A 15 4.65 -24.00 -3.48
CA GLY A 15 5.86 -23.35 -3.97
C GLY A 15 5.62 -21.90 -4.43
N TRP A 16 4.50 -21.62 -5.08
CA TRP A 16 4.14 -20.27 -5.52
C TRP A 16 3.68 -19.37 -4.36
N LEU A 17 3.12 -19.95 -3.30
CA LEU A 17 2.82 -19.20 -2.07
C LEU A 17 4.09 -18.67 -1.39
N ILE A 18 5.20 -19.41 -1.45
CA ILE A 18 6.50 -18.93 -0.95
C ILE A 18 6.97 -17.72 -1.76
N VAL A 19 6.88 -17.80 -3.09
CA VAL A 19 7.24 -16.68 -3.99
C VAL A 19 6.34 -15.47 -3.73
N PHE A 20 5.03 -15.69 -3.61
CA PHE A 20 4.06 -14.66 -3.24
C PHE A 20 4.43 -13.99 -1.90
N ALA A 21 4.69 -14.77 -0.85
CA ALA A 21 5.03 -14.26 0.46
C ALA A 21 6.33 -13.44 0.43
N GLY A 22 7.35 -13.90 -0.31
CA GLY A 22 8.59 -13.16 -0.53
C GLY A 22 8.38 -11.82 -1.24
N LEU A 23 7.62 -11.82 -2.34
CA LEU A 23 7.30 -10.60 -3.09
C LEU A 23 6.46 -9.62 -2.26
N LEU A 24 5.47 -10.13 -1.52
CA LEU A 24 4.64 -9.34 -0.62
C LEU A 24 5.50 -8.70 0.48
N GLY A 25 6.39 -9.49 1.10
CA GLY A 25 7.29 -9.05 2.16
C GLY A 25 8.27 -7.97 1.69
N ILE A 26 8.93 -8.16 0.54
CA ILE A 26 9.83 -7.15 -0.03
C ILE A 26 9.08 -5.86 -0.34
N ALA A 27 7.92 -5.96 -1.00
CA ALA A 27 7.13 -4.79 -1.36
C ALA A 27 6.65 -4.02 -0.12
N TYR A 28 6.19 -4.74 0.92
CA TYR A 28 5.76 -4.15 2.17
C TYR A 28 6.92 -3.52 2.95
N GLY A 29 8.07 -4.21 3.01
CA GLY A 29 9.28 -3.71 3.66
C GLY A 29 9.79 -2.42 3.03
N VAL A 30 9.82 -2.36 1.69
CA VAL A 30 10.18 -1.13 0.96
C VAL A 30 9.18 -0.01 1.26
N TRP A 31 7.88 -0.30 1.32
CA TRP A 31 6.87 0.71 1.65
C TRP A 31 7.09 1.30 3.05
N ILE A 32 7.26 0.46 4.08
CA ILE A 32 7.51 0.93 5.45
C ILE A 32 8.81 1.74 5.53
N ALA A 33 9.89 1.29 4.85
CA ALA A 33 11.17 1.97 4.85
C ALA A 33 11.10 3.37 4.20
N LEU A 34 10.31 3.52 3.14
CA LEU A 34 10.21 4.77 2.39
C LEU A 34 9.17 5.75 2.96
N VAL A 35 8.19 5.29 3.74
CA VAL A 35 7.02 6.12 4.11
C VAL A 35 7.41 7.40 4.82
N ALA A 36 8.31 7.34 5.80
CA ALA A 36 8.75 8.52 6.55
C ALA A 36 9.61 9.44 5.68
N LEU A 37 10.50 8.87 4.85
CA LEU A 37 11.37 9.64 3.96
C LEU A 37 10.55 10.45 2.95
N VAL A 38 9.58 9.82 2.30
CA VAL A 38 8.70 10.45 1.31
C VAL A 38 7.81 11.51 1.98
N LEU A 39 7.28 11.26 3.17
CA LEU A 39 6.50 12.26 3.91
C LEU A 39 7.35 13.48 4.30
N ILE A 40 8.61 13.29 4.70
CA ILE A 40 9.52 14.39 4.99
C ILE A 40 9.81 15.21 3.73
N GLU A 41 10.07 14.54 2.61
CA GLU A 41 10.39 15.21 1.34
C GLU A 41 9.19 16.03 0.80
N LEU A 42 7.97 15.50 0.95
CA LEU A 42 6.75 16.14 0.42
C LEU A 42 6.14 17.20 1.36
N LEU A 43 6.16 16.98 2.68
CA LEU A 43 5.44 17.83 3.65
C LEU A 43 6.36 18.54 4.66
N GLY A 44 7.66 18.25 4.62
CA GLY A 44 8.65 18.81 5.54
C GLY A 44 8.64 18.17 6.93
N ALA A 45 9.74 18.35 7.66
CA ALA A 45 9.95 17.71 8.96
C ALA A 45 9.11 18.31 10.11
N ARG A 46 8.62 19.55 9.96
CA ARG A 46 8.01 20.34 11.04
C ARG A 46 6.75 19.71 11.66
N HIS A 47 5.99 18.94 10.88
CA HIS A 47 4.76 18.28 11.32
C HIS A 47 4.81 16.76 11.17
N LEU A 48 6.01 16.18 11.02
CA LEU A 48 6.15 14.77 10.66
C LEU A 48 5.51 13.84 11.68
N GLY A 49 5.65 14.13 12.98
CA GLY A 49 5.06 13.31 14.04
C GLY A 49 3.54 13.23 13.96
N GLY A 50 2.85 14.35 13.69
CA GLY A 50 1.39 14.39 13.54
C GLY A 50 0.91 13.70 12.26
N LEU A 51 1.64 13.88 11.15
CA LEU A 51 1.35 13.22 9.87
C LEU A 51 1.52 11.70 9.97
N LEU A 52 2.65 11.23 10.53
CA LEU A 52 2.88 9.81 10.77
C LEU A 52 1.87 9.23 11.76
N GLY A 53 1.54 9.97 12.83
CA GLY A 53 0.51 9.55 13.78
C GLY A 53 -0.84 9.31 13.09
N THR A 54 -1.32 10.28 12.32
CA THR A 54 -2.57 10.16 11.56
C THR A 54 -2.52 9.01 10.55
N PHE A 55 -1.40 8.87 9.84
CA PHE A 55 -1.18 7.83 8.86
C PHE A 55 -1.22 6.42 9.47
N PHE A 56 -0.51 6.20 10.58
CA PHE A 56 -0.48 4.91 11.26
C PHE A 56 -1.81 4.60 11.97
N THR A 57 -2.51 5.61 12.50
CA THR A 57 -3.87 5.42 13.02
C THR A 57 -4.83 4.97 11.92
N ALA A 58 -4.82 5.63 10.76
CA ALA A 58 -5.63 5.23 9.61
C ALA A 58 -5.26 3.81 9.14
N THR A 59 -3.97 3.48 9.12
CA THR A 59 -3.48 2.13 8.79
C THR A 59 -3.97 1.09 9.79
N GLY A 60 -3.99 1.43 11.10
CA GLY A 60 -4.52 0.57 12.14
C GLY A 60 -6.02 0.29 11.96
N ILE A 61 -6.80 1.32 11.67
CA ILE A 61 -8.24 1.17 11.37
C ILE A 61 -8.43 0.29 10.12
N ALA A 62 -7.67 0.54 9.05
CA ALA A 62 -7.72 -0.29 7.85
C ALA A 62 -7.36 -1.76 8.14
N GLY A 63 -6.39 -2.00 9.04
CA GLY A 63 -6.00 -3.33 9.50
C GLY A 63 -7.09 -4.07 10.27
N LEU A 64 -8.06 -3.36 10.86
CA LEU A 64 -9.25 -3.96 11.48
C LEU A 64 -10.36 -4.22 10.45
N VAL A 65 -10.58 -3.27 9.53
CA VAL A 65 -11.68 -3.35 8.56
C VAL A 65 -11.41 -4.37 7.46
N ALA A 66 -10.17 -4.47 6.98
CA ALA A 66 -9.83 -5.31 5.83
C ALA A 66 -10.03 -6.82 6.09
N PRO A 67 -9.62 -7.41 7.24
CA PRO A 67 -9.89 -8.82 7.55
C PRO A 67 -11.38 -9.12 7.67
N THR A 68 -12.16 -8.21 8.25
CA THR A 68 -13.61 -8.37 8.36
C THR A 68 -14.28 -8.33 6.99
N ALA A 69 -13.90 -7.39 6.14
CA ALA A 69 -14.41 -7.29 4.77
C ALA A 69 -14.07 -8.55 3.95
N ALA A 70 -12.83 -9.04 4.05
CA ALA A 70 -12.40 -10.28 3.37
C ALA A 70 -13.16 -11.52 3.90
N SER A 71 -13.34 -11.62 5.21
CA SER A 71 -14.07 -12.74 5.84
C SER A 71 -15.54 -12.75 5.44
N LEU A 72 -16.20 -11.57 5.41
CA LEU A 72 -17.58 -11.44 4.97
C LEU A 72 -17.73 -11.80 3.48
N ALA A 73 -16.78 -11.39 2.64
CA ALA A 73 -16.75 -11.77 1.24
C ALA A 73 -16.71 -13.30 1.06
N ILE A 74 -15.80 -13.97 1.78
CA ILE A 74 -15.70 -15.45 1.74
C ILE A 74 -17.01 -16.08 2.22
N ALA A 75 -17.60 -15.58 3.32
CA ALA A 75 -18.85 -16.10 3.85
C ALA A 75 -20.05 -15.93 2.89
N HIS A 76 -20.11 -14.84 2.14
CA HIS A 76 -21.20 -14.57 1.19
C HIS A 76 -21.07 -15.34 -0.13
N TRP A 77 -19.85 -15.45 -0.68
CA TRP A 77 -19.62 -16.09 -1.98
C TRP A 77 -19.22 -17.57 -1.89
N GLY A 78 -18.86 -18.05 -0.70
CA GLY A 78 -18.45 -19.44 -0.49
C GLY A 78 -17.14 -19.84 -1.17
N ALA A 79 -16.36 -18.87 -1.65
CA ALA A 79 -15.13 -19.08 -2.39
C ALA A 79 -13.95 -18.37 -1.71
N ASP A 80 -12.87 -19.10 -1.47
CA ASP A 80 -11.63 -18.55 -0.86
C ASP A 80 -11.01 -17.43 -1.71
N THR A 81 -11.24 -17.47 -3.03
CA THR A 81 -10.80 -16.44 -3.98
C THR A 81 -11.48 -15.09 -3.75
N ALA A 82 -12.65 -15.04 -3.10
CA ALA A 82 -13.36 -13.81 -2.81
C ALA A 82 -12.56 -12.90 -1.85
N GLY A 83 -11.83 -13.47 -0.89
CA GLY A 83 -10.95 -12.71 0.00
C GLY A 83 -9.77 -12.09 -0.77
N ILE A 84 -9.22 -12.82 -1.75
CA ILE A 84 -8.14 -12.34 -2.63
C ILE A 84 -8.64 -11.19 -3.51
N ALA A 85 -9.87 -11.30 -4.03
CA ALA A 85 -10.50 -10.26 -4.83
C ALA A 85 -10.67 -8.95 -4.03
N VAL A 86 -11.10 -9.04 -2.76
CA VAL A 86 -11.17 -7.87 -1.86
C VAL A 86 -9.81 -7.22 -1.69
N ALA A 87 -8.73 -8.00 -1.50
CA ALA A 87 -7.38 -7.46 -1.39
C ALA A 87 -6.91 -6.73 -2.66
N ILE A 88 -7.24 -7.25 -3.84
CA ILE A 88 -6.92 -6.61 -5.13
C ILE A 88 -7.73 -5.31 -5.30
N VAL A 89 -9.04 -5.36 -5.03
CA VAL A 89 -9.95 -4.21 -5.17
C VAL A 89 -9.63 -3.10 -4.18
N LEU A 90 -9.14 -3.40 -2.99
CA LEU A 90 -8.70 -2.37 -2.04
C LEU A 90 -7.29 -1.86 -2.38
N GLY A 91 -6.39 -2.74 -2.83
CA GLY A 91 -4.99 -2.39 -3.08
C GLY A 91 -4.74 -1.62 -4.36
N ALA A 92 -5.31 -2.04 -5.49
CA ALA A 92 -5.05 -1.46 -6.81
C ALA A 92 -5.52 0.00 -6.99
N PRO A 93 -6.76 0.39 -6.61
CA PRO A 93 -7.20 1.77 -6.76
C PRO A 93 -6.52 2.73 -5.80
N THR A 94 -6.05 2.26 -4.64
CA THR A 94 -5.24 3.07 -3.71
C THR A 94 -3.96 3.56 -4.39
N PHE A 95 -3.32 2.72 -5.20
CA PHE A 95 -2.16 3.16 -5.99
C PHE A 95 -2.55 4.18 -7.07
N ALA A 96 -3.69 3.97 -7.75
CA ALA A 96 -4.19 4.89 -8.76
C ALA A 96 -4.47 6.30 -8.21
N LEU A 97 -4.96 6.40 -6.97
CA LEU A 97 -5.20 7.67 -6.26
C LEU A 97 -3.91 8.47 -5.98
N VAL A 98 -2.75 7.80 -5.91
CA VAL A 98 -1.46 8.46 -5.64
C VAL A 98 -0.79 8.98 -6.92
N LEU A 99 -1.09 8.39 -8.08
CA LEU A 99 -0.55 8.83 -9.38
C LEU A 99 -0.72 10.33 -9.68
N PRO A 100 -1.88 10.97 -9.45
CA PRO A 100 -2.05 12.40 -9.73
C PRO A 100 -1.19 13.31 -8.83
N LEU A 101 -0.80 12.88 -7.62
CA LEU A 101 0.07 13.66 -6.73
C LEU A 101 1.48 13.86 -7.32
N LYS A 102 1.95 12.89 -8.12
CA LYS A 102 3.25 12.99 -8.80
C LYS A 102 3.23 13.99 -9.95
N ALA A 103 2.09 14.21 -10.59
CA ALA A 103 1.94 15.16 -11.68
C ALA A 103 1.86 16.63 -11.19
N ALA A 104 1.49 16.84 -9.93
CA ALA A 104 1.37 18.16 -9.31
C ALA A 104 2.70 18.73 -8.79
N GLN A 105 3.84 18.04 -8.99
CA GLN A 105 5.15 18.51 -8.57
C GLN A 105 5.72 19.51 -9.60
N PRO A 106 5.84 20.81 -9.27
CA PRO A 106 6.59 21.74 -10.09
C PRO A 106 8.06 21.32 -10.03
N ARG A 107 8.58 20.89 -11.19
CA ARG A 107 10.02 20.78 -11.42
C ARG A 107 10.60 22.18 -11.21
N GLU A 108 11.61 22.31 -10.34
CA GLU A 108 12.51 23.48 -10.20
C GLU A 108 12.16 24.54 -9.12
N GLN A 109 12.61 24.30 -7.88
CA GLN A 109 13.29 25.32 -7.05
C GLN A 109 14.49 24.65 -6.34
N ARG A 110 15.33 24.00 -7.14
CA ARG A 110 16.63 23.50 -6.67
C ARG A 110 17.62 24.66 -6.76
N VAL A 111 17.52 25.57 -5.80
CA VAL A 111 18.66 26.32 -5.26
C VAL A 111 19.58 26.93 -6.32
N THR A 112 19.11 28.00 -6.96
CA THR A 112 19.94 29.03 -7.60
C THR A 112 20.31 30.17 -6.62
N ASP A 113 20.05 30.02 -5.32
CA ASP A 113 20.23 31.11 -4.33
C ASP A 113 21.56 31.02 -3.54
N TRP A 114 22.66 30.72 -4.23
CA TRP A 114 24.03 30.87 -3.69
C TRP A 114 24.92 31.75 -4.59
N ALA A 115 24.34 32.77 -5.21
CA ALA A 115 25.07 33.83 -5.92
C ALA A 115 24.69 35.19 -5.33
#